data_AF-A0A955HFF0-F1
#
_entry.id   AF-A0A955HFF0-F1
#
_cell.length_a   1.000
_cell.length_b   1.000
_cell.length_c   1.000
_cell.angle_alpha   90.00
_cell.angle_beta   90.00
_cell.angle_gamma   90.00
#
_symmetry.space_group_name_H-M   'P 1'
#
loop_
_entity.id
_entity.type
_entity.pdbx_description
1 polymer ?
#
loop_
_entity_poly.entity_id
_entity_poly.type
_entity_poly.pdbx_seq_one_letter_code
_entity_poly.pdbx_strand_id
1 'polypeptide(L)'
;MAINVQVEKNNQESSANVIRRFTKRVQGSGIIPRMRGNRYFSRIKSRNVQKQARLKKLDKKEKYETLVKLGKIQEFRGRRR
;
A
#
# COMPACT_ATOMS: atom_id res chain seq x y z
N MET A 1 -0.15 -10.80 23.97
CA MET A 1 0.53 -9.79 23.12
C MET A 1 0.81 -10.46 21.79
N ALA A 2 0.32 -9.93 20.66
CA ALA A 2 0.44 -10.60 19.36
C ALA A 2 1.77 -10.25 18.67
N ILE A 3 2.56 -11.26 18.28
CA ILE A 3 3.78 -11.05 17.51
C ILE A 3 3.39 -10.83 16.05
N ASN A 4 3.63 -9.60 15.59
CA ASN A 4 3.23 -9.16 14.26
C ASN A 4 4.16 -9.66 13.14
N VAL A 5 5.46 -9.70 13.40
CA VAL A 5 6.49 -10.21 12.48
C VAL A 5 7.62 -10.81 13.32
N GLN A 6 7.96 -12.07 13.04
CA GLN A 6 9.12 -12.77 13.62
C GLN A 6 10.03 -13.27 12.51
N VAL A 7 11.34 -13.18 12.74
CA VAL A 7 12.37 -13.75 11.88
C VAL A 7 13.43 -14.36 12.77
N GLU A 8 13.71 -15.65 12.54
CA GLU A 8 14.81 -16.36 13.16
C GLU A 8 15.95 -16.52 12.15
N LYS A 9 17.18 -16.55 12.69
CA LYS A 9 18.41 -16.69 11.92
C LYS A 9 18.58 -18.15 11.50
N ASN A 10 18.87 -18.38 10.22
CA ASN A 10 19.22 -19.72 9.73
C ASN A 10 20.73 -20.01 9.95
N ASN A 11 21.10 -21.29 10.00
CA ASN A 11 22.45 -21.75 10.39
C ASN A 11 23.63 -21.11 9.62
N GLN A 12 23.47 -20.78 8.32
CA GLN A 12 24.50 -20.11 7.51
C GLN A 12 24.09 -18.72 6.99
N GLU A 13 23.13 -18.06 7.65
CA GLU A 13 22.70 -16.72 7.24
C GLU A 13 23.57 -15.60 7.87
N SER A 14 24.05 -14.67 7.03
CA SER A 14 24.67 -13.41 7.50
C SER A 14 23.63 -12.51 8.17
N SER A 15 24.06 -11.74 9.18
CA SER A 15 23.21 -10.76 9.89
C SER A 15 22.51 -9.78 8.95
N ALA A 16 23.19 -9.35 7.87
CA ALA A 16 22.62 -8.47 6.86
C ALA A 16 21.41 -9.09 6.12
N ASN A 17 21.46 -10.40 5.86
CA ASN A 17 20.37 -11.10 5.19
C ASN A 17 19.15 -11.28 6.11
N VAL A 18 19.39 -11.54 7.40
CA VAL A 18 18.32 -11.58 8.42
C VAL A 18 17.58 -10.25 8.49
N ILE A 19 18.33 -9.13 8.56
CA ILE A 19 17.76 -7.78 8.57
C ILE A 19 16.92 -7.55 7.31
N ARG A 20 17.44 -7.90 6.13
CA ARG A 20 16.71 -7.74 4.85
C ARG A 20 15.40 -8.53 4.85
N ARG A 21 15.39 -9.78 5.32
CA ARG A 21 14.16 -10.61 5.43
C ARG A 21 13.16 -9.98 6.37
N PHE A 22 13.63 -9.50 7.52
CA PHE A 22 12.79 -8.79 8.48
C PHE A 22 12.17 -7.54 7.85
N THR A 23 12.97 -6.68 7.21
CA THR A 23 12.48 -5.49 6.53
C THR A 23 11.45 -5.83 5.46
N LYS A 24 11.68 -6.88 4.64
CA LYS A 24 10.71 -7.31 3.62
C LYS A 24 9.41 -7.83 4.22
N ARG A 25 9.46 -8.61 5.31
CA ARG A 25 8.26 -9.08 6.02
C ARG A 25 7.49 -7.93 6.68
N VAL A 26 8.18 -6.97 7.30
CA VAL A 26 7.56 -5.76 7.87
C VAL A 26 6.92 -4.88 6.81
N GLN A 27 7.56 -4.73 5.65
CA GLN A 27 6.98 -4.00 4.53
C GLN A 27 5.76 -4.72 3.95
N GLY A 28 5.82 -6.05 3.81
CA GLY A 28 4.72 -6.88 3.32
C GLY A 28 3.52 -6.95 4.28
N SER A 29 3.75 -6.84 5.60
CA SER A 29 2.68 -6.89 6.59
C SER A 29 1.82 -5.62 6.64
N GLY A 30 2.27 -4.50 6.06
CA GLY A 30 1.50 -3.25 6.01
C GLY A 30 1.23 -2.60 7.37
N ILE A 31 1.89 -3.05 8.44
CA ILE A 31 1.64 -2.56 9.81
C ILE A 31 2.07 -1.11 9.98
N ILE A 32 3.24 -0.75 9.44
CA ILE A 32 3.75 0.62 9.55
C ILE A 32 2.82 1.64 8.86
N PRO A 33 2.34 1.46 7.61
CA PRO A 33 1.39 2.41 7.03
C PRO A 33 0.06 2.44 7.79
N ARG A 34 -0.43 1.30 8.32
CA ARG A 34 -1.63 1.27 9.18
C ARG A 34 -1.46 2.11 10.45
N MET A 35 -0.36 1.88 11.19
CA MET A 35 -0.07 2.64 12.42
C MET A 35 0.18 4.12 12.15
N ARG A 36 0.80 4.45 11.01
CA ARG A 36 0.92 5.86 10.57
C ARG A 36 -0.44 6.49 10.29
N GLY A 37 -1.37 5.77 9.66
CA GLY A 37 -2.73 6.24 9.42
C GLY A 37 -3.53 6.44 10.70
N ASN A 38 -3.31 5.58 11.70
CA ASN A 38 -3.99 5.64 13.00
C ASN A 38 -3.31 6.57 14.02
N ARG A 39 -2.17 7.18 13.68
CA ARG A 39 -1.37 7.98 14.62
C ARG A 39 -2.12 9.17 15.19
N TYR A 40 -2.97 9.80 14.37
CA TYR A 40 -3.71 11.00 14.73
C TYR A 40 -5.20 10.79 14.53
N PHE A 41 -6.00 11.49 15.33
CA PHE A 41 -7.44 11.51 15.16
C PHE A 41 -7.81 12.11 13.81
N SER A 42 -8.73 11.46 13.10
CA SER A 42 -9.30 11.98 11.87
C SER A 42 -10.80 12.16 12.04
N ARG A 43 -11.31 13.33 11.66
CA ARG A 43 -12.75 13.62 11.72
C ARG A 43 -13.50 12.76 10.68
N ILE A 44 -14.67 12.26 11.06
CA ILE A 44 -15.60 11.59 10.14
C ILE A 44 -16.01 12.56 9.02
N LYS A 45 -15.79 12.16 7.78
CA LYS A 45 -16.12 12.97 6.60
C LYS A 45 -17.64 13.01 6.39
N SER A 46 -18.18 14.17 6.01
CA SER A 46 -19.59 14.31 5.62
C SER A 46 -19.90 13.56 4.32
N ARG A 47 -21.18 13.26 4.08
CA ARG A 47 -21.63 12.55 2.86
C ARG A 47 -21.22 13.26 1.56
N ASN A 48 -21.27 14.59 1.54
CA ASN A 48 -20.91 15.39 0.37
C ASN A 48 -19.43 15.27 0.03
N VAL A 49 -18.55 15.35 1.03
CA VAL A 49 -17.09 15.19 0.85
C VAL A 49 -16.76 13.78 0.35
N GLN A 50 -17.45 12.76 0.87
CA GLN A 50 -17.28 11.38 0.40
C GLN A 50 -17.74 11.23 -1.06
N LYS A 51 -18.88 11.81 -1.43
CA LYS A 51 -19.41 11.81 -2.81
C LYS A 51 -18.43 12.46 -3.78
N GLN A 52 -17.93 13.65 -3.47
CA GLN A 52 -17.00 14.37 -4.32
C GLN A 52 -15.68 13.60 -4.51
N ALA A 53 -15.14 13.02 -3.43
CA ALA A 53 -13.94 12.19 -3.52
C ALA A 53 -14.15 10.95 -4.42
N ARG A 54 -15.34 10.32 -4.34
CA ARG A 54 -15.71 9.19 -5.20
C ARG A 54 -15.82 9.60 -6.67
N LEU A 55 -16.47 10.73 -6.97
CA LEU A 55 -16.57 11.25 -8.35
C LEU A 55 -15.18 11.52 -8.95
N LYS A 56 -14.29 12.17 -8.20
CA LYS A 56 -12.91 12.41 -8.63
C LYS A 56 -12.14 11.10 -8.92
N LYS A 57 -12.41 10.04 -8.16
CA LYS A 57 -11.79 8.72 -8.39
C LYS A 57 -12.30 8.08 -9.68
N LEU A 58 -13.58 8.22 -9.98
CA LEU A 58 -14.19 7.69 -11.22
C LEU A 58 -13.67 8.43 -12.45
N ASP A 59 -13.65 9.75 -12.42
CA ASP A 59 -13.10 10.58 -13.52
C ASP A 59 -11.64 10.23 -13.83
N LYS A 60 -10.80 10.04 -12.80
CA LYS A 60 -9.42 9.58 -12.98
C LYS A 60 -9.31 8.19 -13.60
N LYS A 61 -10.22 7.28 -13.24
CA LYS A 61 -10.25 5.92 -13.77
C LYS A 61 -10.59 5.94 -15.26
N GLU A 62 -11.63 6.68 -15.64
CA GLU A 62 -12.07 6.84 -17.03
C GLU A 62 -10.96 7.47 -17.91
N LYS A 63 -10.31 8.52 -17.41
CA LYS A 63 -9.15 9.14 -18.08
C LYS A 63 -8.02 8.15 -18.30
N TYR A 64 -7.67 7.36 -17.27
CA TYR A 64 -6.64 6.33 -17.39
C TYR A 64 -7.01 5.27 -18.44
N GLU A 65 -8.24 4.74 -18.39
CA GLU A 65 -8.72 3.73 -19.36
C GLU A 65 -8.71 4.26 -20.79
N THR A 66 -9.11 5.52 -21.00
CA THR A 66 -9.06 6.17 -22.30
C THR A 66 -7.64 6.31 -22.81
N LEU A 67 -6.70 6.74 -21.96
CA LEU A 67 -5.29 6.91 -22.35
C LEU A 67 -4.61 5.58 -22.65
N VAL A 68 -4.95 4.52 -21.91
CA VAL A 68 -4.50 3.15 -22.19
C VAL A 68 -5.05 2.67 -23.54
N LYS A 69 -6.34 2.89 -23.80
CA LYS A 69 -6.96 2.51 -25.09
C LYS A 69 -6.36 3.26 -26.28
N LEU A 70 -5.96 4.52 -26.08
CA LEU A 70 -5.27 5.34 -27.07
C LEU A 70 -3.78 4.98 -27.22
N GLY A 71 -3.24 4.04 -26.43
CA GLY A 71 -1.83 3.65 -26.46
C GLY A 71 -0.87 4.72 -25.93
N LYS A 72 -1.38 5.81 -25.32
CA LYS A 72 -0.56 6.91 -24.79
C LYS A 72 0.13 6.53 -23.47
N ILE A 73 -0.40 5.52 -22.78
CA ILE A 73 0.13 5.01 -21.51
C ILE A 73 0.17 3.49 -21.58
N GLN A 74 1.27 2.91 -21.14
CA GLN A 74 1.39 1.46 -20.98
C GLN A 74 0.48 0.99 -19.84
N GLU A 75 -0.31 -0.05 -20.09
CA GLU A 75 -1.10 -0.68 -19.04
C GLU A 75 -0.18 -1.11 -17.89
N PHE A 76 -0.48 -0.65 -16.68
CA PHE A 76 0.28 -0.99 -15.50
C PHE A 76 0.12 -2.49 -15.17
N ARG A 77 1.13 -3.29 -15.52
CA ARG A 77 1.20 -4.74 -15.24
C ARG A 77 1.80 -5.09 -13.86
N GLY A 78 2.02 -4.10 -13.00
CA GLY A 78 2.58 -4.33 -11.67
C GLY A 78 1.58 -4.98 -10.71
N ARG A 79 2.07 -5.76 -9.74
CA ARG A 79 1.27 -6.26 -8.61
C ARG A 79 0.69 -5.05 -7.87
N ARG A 80 -0.64 -4.83 -7.95
CA ARG A 80 -1.35 -3.96 -7.01
C ARG A 80 -1.03 -4.47 -5.61
N ARG A 81 -0.23 -3.71 -4.85
CA ARG A 81 -0.07 -3.90 -3.41
C ARG A 81 -1.25 -3.26 -2.69
#